data_AF-A0A3L6S5F7-F1
#
_entry.id   AF-A0A3L6S5F7-F1
#
_cell.length_a   1.000
_cell.length_b   1.000
_cell.length_c   1.000
_cell.angle_alpha   90.00
_cell.angle_beta   90.00
_cell.angle_gamma   90.00
#
_symmetry.space_group_name_H-M   'P 1'
#
loop_
_entity.id
_entity.type
_entity.pdbx_description
1 polymer ?
#
loop_
_entity_poly.entity_id
_entity_poly.type
_entity_poly.pdbx_seq_one_letter_code
_entity_poly.pdbx_strand_id
1 'polypeptide(L)'
;MTPAMAAALRDSLREACSLEDVTERMGRYMSKDACDEVLVMMSQVCKNINAGRLKMKAGCPFVTDLRIKEQATSIFMCYSPEWLRIGLHIVLGGDALLQKGTGKQDKEVQFLRLILEKQMFSQSSAHKRVVEGPQEYREALGNIILKRIFLFVAALDRAKLESALPLEAGIDGLDDGGSPFLFCRQ
;
A
#
# COMPACT_ATOMS: atom_id res chain seq x y z
N MET A 1 -0.10 7.73 19.75
CA MET A 1 0.84 8.64 19.02
C MET A 1 0.78 10.09 19.57
N THR A 2 1.89 10.87 19.58
CA THR A 2 1.84 12.29 20.04
C THR A 2 1.28 13.24 18.95
N PRO A 3 0.64 14.37 19.30
CA PRO A 3 0.05 15.29 18.32
C PRO A 3 1.08 15.89 17.33
N ALA A 4 2.27 16.21 17.82
CA ALA A 4 3.36 16.72 16.97
C ALA A 4 3.85 15.65 15.97
N MET A 5 3.93 14.39 16.40
CA MET A 5 4.30 13.28 15.53
C MET A 5 3.24 13.02 14.45
N ALA A 6 1.96 13.13 14.81
CA ALA A 6 0.85 13.01 13.87
C ALA A 6 0.87 14.11 12.80
N ALA A 7 1.16 15.36 13.20
CA ALA A 7 1.29 16.47 12.26
C ALA A 7 2.45 16.28 11.29
N ALA A 8 3.63 15.90 11.79
CA ALA A 8 4.80 15.62 10.95
C ALA A 8 4.56 14.44 9.99
N LEU A 9 3.87 13.40 10.45
CA LEU A 9 3.51 12.26 9.61
C LEU A 9 2.52 12.67 8.52
N ARG A 10 1.49 13.46 8.86
CA ARG A 10 0.52 14.01 7.91
C ARG A 10 1.20 14.79 6.80
N ASP A 11 2.10 15.70 7.15
CA ASP A 11 2.82 16.50 6.18
C ASP A 11 3.72 15.64 5.28
N SER A 12 4.39 14.64 5.87
CA SER A 12 5.25 13.72 5.11
C SER A 12 4.46 12.82 4.16
N LEU A 13 3.25 12.40 4.52
CA LEU A 13 2.41 11.52 3.71
C LEU A 13 1.52 12.26 2.72
N ARG A 14 1.37 13.59 2.83
CA ARG A 14 0.45 14.42 2.04
C ARG A 14 0.45 14.12 0.54
N GLU A 15 1.61 13.89 -0.06
CA GLU A 15 1.74 13.58 -1.49
C GLU A 15 1.47 12.10 -1.83
N ALA A 16 1.57 11.22 -0.83
CA ALA A 16 1.31 9.79 -0.96
C ALA A 16 -0.16 9.45 -0.71
N CYS A 17 -0.77 9.98 0.35
CA CYS A 17 -2.13 9.69 0.83
C CYS A 17 -2.59 10.67 1.94
N SER A 18 -3.90 10.76 2.17
CA SER A 18 -4.49 11.44 3.33
C SER A 18 -4.34 10.59 4.60
N LEU A 19 -3.73 11.14 5.65
CA LEU A 19 -3.50 10.41 6.91
C LEU A 19 -4.84 10.03 7.57
N GLU A 20 -5.81 10.95 7.54
CA GLU A 20 -7.15 10.76 8.08
C GLU A 20 -7.85 9.59 7.38
N ASP A 21 -7.88 9.61 6.04
CA ASP A 21 -8.55 8.58 5.24
C ASP A 21 -7.88 7.22 5.41
N VAL A 22 -6.53 7.18 5.46
CA VAL A 22 -5.79 5.93 5.71
C VAL A 22 -6.14 5.38 7.09
N THR A 23 -6.18 6.24 8.12
CA THR A 23 -6.50 5.83 9.49
C THR A 23 -7.92 5.28 9.60
N GLU A 24 -8.89 5.93 8.95
CA GLU A 24 -10.27 5.46 8.89
C GLU A 24 -10.34 4.07 8.22
N ARG A 25 -9.67 3.89 7.08
CA ARG A 25 -9.68 2.62 6.34
C ARG A 25 -8.98 1.51 7.10
N MET A 26 -7.85 1.77 7.76
CA MET A 26 -7.18 0.78 8.63
C MET A 26 -8.11 0.33 9.75
N GLY A 27 -8.86 1.24 10.37
CA GLY A 27 -9.81 0.94 11.45
C GLY A 27 -10.95 -0.02 11.05
N ARG A 28 -11.15 -0.31 9.76
CA ARG A 28 -12.09 -1.33 9.29
C ARG A 28 -11.53 -2.76 9.36
N TYR A 29 -10.21 -2.90 9.46
CA TYR A 29 -9.51 -4.19 9.38
C TYR A 29 -8.66 -4.52 10.60
N MET A 30 -8.38 -3.54 11.46
CA MET A 30 -7.57 -3.71 12.66
C MET A 30 -8.06 -2.80 13.80
N SER A 31 -7.64 -3.13 15.01
CA SER A 31 -7.90 -2.39 16.23
C SER A 31 -7.27 -1.00 16.19
N LYS A 32 -7.72 -0.13 17.10
CA LYS A 32 -7.13 1.21 17.26
C LYS A 32 -5.66 1.13 17.69
N ASP A 33 -5.32 0.16 18.53
CA ASP A 33 -3.95 -0.02 19.02
C ASP A 33 -3.02 -0.45 17.87
N ALA A 34 -3.46 -1.40 17.03
CA ALA A 34 -2.73 -1.78 15.82
C ALA A 34 -2.60 -0.63 14.82
N CYS A 35 -3.65 0.17 14.62
CA CYS A 35 -3.57 1.38 13.80
C CYS A 35 -2.47 2.32 14.32
N ASP A 36 -2.45 2.58 15.63
CA ASP A 36 -1.46 3.45 16.26
C ASP A 36 -0.03 2.91 16.10
N GLU A 37 0.16 1.59 16.18
CA GLU A 37 1.46 0.94 15.92
C GLU A 37 1.92 1.13 14.47
N VAL A 38 1.04 0.95 13.48
CA VAL A 38 1.35 1.23 12.06
C VAL A 38 1.74 2.70 11.87
N LEU A 39 1.01 3.63 12.48
CA LEU A 39 1.30 5.06 12.36
C LEU A 39 2.63 5.45 13.01
N VAL A 40 2.97 4.87 14.17
CA VAL A 40 4.28 5.05 14.82
C VAL A 40 5.40 4.51 13.94
N MET A 41 5.24 3.31 13.37
CA MET A 41 6.20 2.72 12.44
C MET A 41 6.39 3.62 11.21
N MET A 42 5.29 4.07 10.61
CA MET A 42 5.31 4.94 9.44
C MET A 42 5.93 6.31 9.73
N SER A 43 5.81 6.83 10.94
CA SER A 43 6.53 8.04 11.36
C SER A 43 8.04 7.85 11.28
N GLN A 44 8.56 6.71 11.75
CA GLN A 44 9.99 6.42 11.68
C GLN A 44 10.46 6.18 10.25
N VAL A 45 9.68 5.45 9.45
CA VAL A 45 9.98 5.24 8.01
C VAL A 45 10.02 6.58 7.28
N CYS A 46 9.01 7.43 7.47
CA CYS A 46 8.95 8.76 6.87
C CYS A 46 10.14 9.64 7.25
N LYS A 47 10.56 9.64 8.53
CA LYS A 47 11.75 10.37 8.98
C LYS A 47 13.01 9.89 8.25
N ASN A 48 13.19 8.58 8.09
CA ASN A 48 14.34 8.03 7.38
C ASN A 48 14.33 8.34 5.88
N ILE A 49 13.16 8.35 5.24
CA ILE A 49 13.01 8.74 3.83
C ILE A 49 13.30 10.22 3.64
N ASN A 50 12.69 11.09 4.46
CA ASN A 50 12.85 12.55 4.36
C ASN A 50 14.29 12.98 4.69
N ALA A 51 14.99 12.27 5.57
CA ALA A 51 16.41 12.49 5.85
C ALA A 51 17.35 11.90 4.76
N GLY A 52 16.82 11.26 3.72
CA GLY A 52 17.60 10.65 2.64
C GLY A 52 18.37 9.37 3.04
N ARG A 53 18.13 8.84 4.24
CA ARG A 53 18.76 7.59 4.74
C ARG A 53 18.15 6.36 4.08
N LEU A 54 16.88 6.45 3.69
CA LEU A 54 16.18 5.45 2.90
C LEU A 54 15.70 6.09 1.60
N LYS A 55 16.31 5.72 0.48
CA LYS A 55 15.98 6.26 -0.84
C LYS A 55 16.08 5.19 -1.91
N MET A 56 15.39 5.39 -3.02
CA MET A 56 15.57 4.53 -4.19
C MET A 56 17.00 4.69 -4.73
N LYS A 57 17.56 3.62 -5.29
CA LYS A 57 18.91 3.64 -5.85
C LYS A 57 19.00 4.67 -6.98
N ALA A 58 20.04 5.51 -6.95
CA ALA A 58 20.31 6.47 -8.01
C ALA A 58 20.50 5.75 -9.36
N GLY A 59 19.95 6.32 -10.44
CA GLY A 59 19.99 5.68 -11.77
C GLY A 59 19.06 4.47 -11.92
N CYS A 60 18.21 4.20 -10.94
CA CYS A 60 17.20 3.15 -10.98
C CYS A 60 15.82 3.80 -11.18
N PRO A 61 15.42 4.12 -12.42
CA PRO A 61 14.15 4.76 -12.63
C PRO A 61 13.06 3.71 -12.49
N PHE A 62 12.60 3.44 -11.28
CA PHE A 62 11.47 2.51 -11.05
C PHE A 62 10.26 2.82 -11.94
N VAL A 63 10.12 4.08 -12.35
CA VAL A 63 9.05 4.58 -13.22
C VAL A 63 9.36 4.41 -14.72
N THR A 64 10.64 4.30 -15.12
CA THR A 64 11.02 4.12 -16.55
C THR A 64 11.62 2.76 -16.88
N ASP A 65 12.12 2.02 -15.89
CA ASP A 65 12.60 0.65 -16.05
C ASP A 65 11.40 -0.31 -15.92
N LEU A 66 10.88 -0.70 -17.08
CA LEU A 66 9.76 -1.62 -17.18
C LEU A 66 10.05 -2.97 -16.52
N ARG A 67 11.31 -3.43 -16.51
CA ARG A 67 11.68 -4.71 -15.91
C ARG A 67 11.58 -4.66 -14.39
N ILE A 68 12.05 -3.57 -13.78
CA ILE A 68 11.94 -3.39 -12.32
C ILE A 68 10.48 -3.22 -11.91
N LYS A 69 9.71 -2.47 -12.70
CA LYS A 69 8.28 -2.32 -12.47
C LYS A 69 7.56 -3.67 -12.57
N GLU A 70 7.86 -4.47 -13.58
CA GLU A 70 7.29 -5.81 -13.75
C GLU A 70 7.66 -6.75 -12.60
N GLN A 71 8.91 -6.72 -12.14
CA GLN A 71 9.35 -7.49 -10.97
C GLN A 71 8.60 -7.06 -9.71
N ALA A 72 8.47 -5.75 -9.47
CA ALA A 72 7.70 -5.24 -8.34
C ALA A 72 6.23 -5.67 -8.43
N THR A 73 5.59 -5.46 -9.59
CA THR A 73 4.22 -5.93 -9.85
C THR A 73 4.09 -7.42 -9.56
N SER A 74 4.99 -8.26 -10.08
CA SER A 74 4.98 -9.71 -9.86
C SER A 74 5.04 -10.07 -8.36
N ILE A 75 5.87 -9.37 -7.58
CA ILE A 75 5.93 -9.55 -6.12
C ILE A 75 4.60 -9.21 -5.45
N PHE A 76 3.95 -8.11 -5.85
CA PHE A 76 2.62 -7.76 -5.32
C PHE A 76 1.56 -8.78 -5.73
N MET A 77 1.65 -9.32 -6.94
CA MET A 77 0.73 -10.36 -7.43
C MET A 77 0.95 -11.72 -6.74
N CYS A 78 1.99 -11.88 -5.91
CA CYS A 78 2.12 -13.04 -5.02
C CYS A 78 1.16 -12.98 -3.82
N TYR A 79 0.67 -11.80 -3.43
CA TYR A 79 -0.34 -11.69 -2.37
C TYR A 79 -1.64 -12.33 -2.82
N SER A 80 -2.43 -12.85 -1.87
CA SER A 80 -3.81 -13.25 -2.20
C SER A 80 -4.57 -12.04 -2.75
N PRO A 81 -5.44 -12.21 -3.75
CA PRO A 81 -6.20 -11.10 -4.33
C PRO A 81 -7.00 -10.31 -3.29
N GLU A 82 -7.53 -10.98 -2.26
CA GLU A 82 -8.23 -10.35 -1.14
C GLU A 82 -7.31 -9.44 -0.32
N TRP A 83 -6.15 -9.94 0.08
CA TRP A 83 -5.18 -9.15 0.84
C TRP A 83 -4.61 -8.00 0.01
N LEU A 84 -4.32 -8.26 -1.26
CA LEU A 84 -3.85 -7.24 -2.18
C LEU A 84 -4.90 -6.11 -2.32
N ARG A 85 -6.19 -6.45 -2.44
CA ARG A 85 -7.28 -5.47 -2.45
C ARG A 85 -7.35 -4.66 -1.17
N ILE A 86 -7.31 -5.32 -0.01
CA ILE A 86 -7.38 -4.65 1.29
C ILE A 86 -6.23 -3.64 1.42
N GLY A 87 -5.00 -4.06 1.12
CA GLY A 87 -3.84 -3.18 1.21
C GLY A 87 -3.91 -2.01 0.21
N LEU A 88 -4.32 -2.27 -1.03
CA LEU A 88 -4.51 -1.23 -2.04
C LEU A 88 -5.62 -0.26 -1.63
N HIS A 89 -6.72 -0.76 -1.06
CA HIS A 89 -7.81 0.05 -0.56
C HIS A 89 -7.34 0.92 0.61
N ILE A 90 -6.55 0.39 1.55
CA ILE A 90 -6.00 1.16 2.68
C ILE A 90 -5.09 2.30 2.20
N VAL A 91 -4.26 2.07 1.17
CA VAL A 91 -3.27 3.05 0.72
C VAL A 91 -3.85 4.02 -0.30
N LEU A 92 -4.39 3.51 -1.41
CA LEU A 92 -4.82 4.30 -2.57
C LEU A 92 -6.26 4.79 -2.45
N GLY A 93 -7.10 4.01 -1.78
CA GLY A 93 -8.52 4.31 -1.62
C GLY A 93 -9.32 3.87 -2.82
N GLY A 94 -10.61 4.23 -2.80
CA GLY A 94 -11.56 3.85 -3.83
C GLY A 94 -12.37 2.62 -3.45
N ASP A 95 -13.69 2.79 -3.45
CA ASP A 95 -14.65 1.74 -3.09
C ASP A 95 -14.76 0.64 -4.16
N ALA A 96 -14.26 0.90 -5.38
CA ALA A 96 -14.15 -0.11 -6.43
C ALA A 96 -13.24 -1.30 -6.02
N LEU A 97 -12.33 -1.09 -5.07
CA LEU A 97 -11.48 -2.16 -4.51
C LEU A 97 -12.21 -3.00 -3.45
N LEU A 98 -13.34 -2.53 -2.91
CA LEU A 98 -14.18 -3.25 -1.95
C LEU A 98 -15.20 -4.17 -2.63
N GLN A 99 -15.44 -3.99 -3.94
CA GLN A 99 -16.34 -4.87 -4.69
C GLN A 99 -15.62 -6.18 -5.01
N LYS A 100 -16.05 -7.28 -4.37
CA LYS A 100 -15.68 -8.64 -4.77
C LYS A 100 -16.21 -8.84 -6.19
N GLY A 101 -15.31 -8.99 -7.15
CA GLY A 101 -15.70 -9.11 -8.55
C GLY A 101 -16.60 -10.33 -8.75
N THR A 102 -17.83 -10.14 -9.22
CA THR A 102 -18.70 -11.24 -9.69
C THR A 102 -18.23 -11.84 -11.02
N GLY A 103 -17.02 -11.48 -11.47
CA GLY A 103 -16.42 -11.85 -12.75
C GLY A 103 -15.36 -12.95 -12.63
N LYS A 104 -14.94 -13.48 -13.77
CA LYS A 104 -13.84 -14.46 -13.87
C LYS A 104 -12.56 -13.91 -13.19
N GLN A 105 -11.88 -14.74 -12.39
CA GLN A 105 -10.62 -14.42 -11.70
C GLN A 105 -9.58 -13.72 -12.59
N ASP A 106 -9.48 -14.11 -13.87
CA ASP A 106 -8.55 -13.49 -14.83
C ASP A 106 -8.77 -11.98 -15.01
N LYS A 107 -10.02 -11.51 -15.00
CA LYS A 107 -10.35 -10.08 -15.08
C LYS A 107 -9.94 -9.31 -13.82
N GLU A 108 -10.01 -9.97 -12.67
CA GLU A 108 -9.63 -9.42 -11.38
C GLU A 108 -8.11 -9.28 -11.25
N VAL A 109 -7.36 -10.31 -11.65
CA VAL A 109 -5.89 -10.28 -11.69
C VAL A 109 -5.40 -9.13 -12.57
N GLN A 110 -5.98 -8.98 -13.77
CA GLN A 110 -5.65 -7.89 -14.68
C GLN A 110 -6.00 -6.51 -14.10
N PHE A 111 -7.12 -6.40 -13.39
CA PHE A 111 -7.53 -5.16 -12.73
C PHE A 111 -6.57 -4.76 -11.60
N LEU A 112 -6.23 -5.67 -10.69
CA LEU A 112 -5.30 -5.39 -9.59
C LEU A 112 -3.91 -5.02 -10.11
N ARG A 113 -3.45 -5.73 -11.14
CA ARG A 113 -2.22 -5.38 -11.87
C ARG A 113 -2.26 -3.96 -12.41
N LEU A 114 -3.35 -3.59 -13.09
CA LEU A 114 -3.51 -2.25 -13.65
C LEU A 114 -3.47 -1.17 -12.55
N ILE A 115 -4.12 -1.40 -11.40
CA ILE A 115 -4.11 -0.47 -10.27
C ILE A 115 -2.70 -0.31 -9.71
N LEU A 116 -1.95 -1.41 -9.53
CA LEU A 116 -0.55 -1.34 -9.11
C LEU A 116 0.28 -0.48 -10.06
N GLU A 117 0.18 -0.77 -11.36
CA GLU A 117 0.98 -0.08 -12.37
C GLU A 117 0.63 1.40 -12.54
N LYS A 118 -0.64 1.77 -12.37
CA LYS A 118 -1.14 3.13 -12.66
C LYS A 118 -1.23 4.02 -11.43
N GLN A 119 -1.46 3.46 -10.24
CA GLN A 119 -1.71 4.22 -9.03
C GLN A 119 -0.62 4.00 -7.97
N MET A 120 -0.17 2.76 -7.77
CA MET A 120 0.84 2.45 -6.75
C MET A 120 2.21 3.06 -7.12
N PHE A 121 2.58 2.90 -8.40
CA PHE A 121 3.90 3.25 -8.93
C PHE A 121 3.97 4.60 -9.65
N SER A 122 2.87 5.34 -9.69
CA SER A 122 2.79 6.66 -10.34
C SER A 122 2.46 7.75 -9.34
N GLN A 123 2.86 8.99 -9.63
CA GLN A 123 2.23 10.12 -8.95
C GLN A 123 0.77 10.20 -9.40
N SER A 124 -0.15 10.15 -8.45
CA SER A 124 -1.60 10.26 -8.70
C SER A 124 -2.15 11.65 -8.35
N SER A 125 -1.32 12.59 -7.92
CA SER A 125 -1.77 13.91 -7.49
C SER A 125 -1.75 14.92 -8.62
N ALA A 126 -2.95 15.46 -8.93
CA ALA A 126 -3.23 16.62 -9.77
C ALA A 126 -2.58 17.94 -9.29
N HIS A 127 -1.61 17.88 -8.37
CA HIS A 127 -0.86 19.04 -7.90
C HIS A 127 0.44 19.12 -8.69
N LYS A 128 0.33 19.72 -9.88
CA LYS A 128 1.49 20.29 -10.57
C LYS A 128 2.16 21.27 -9.59
N ARG A 129 3.32 20.90 -9.07
CA ARG A 129 4.31 21.92 -8.70
C ARG A 129 5.45 21.89 -9.69
N VAL A 130 5.95 23.11 -9.89
CA VAL A 130 7.12 23.52 -10.65
C VAL A 130 8.26 22.57 -10.30
N VAL A 131 8.61 21.70 -11.24
CA VAL A 131 9.77 20.83 -11.09
C VAL A 131 11.00 21.66 -11.42
N GLU A 132 11.75 22.00 -10.39
CA GLU A 132 13.21 22.13 -10.47
C GLU A 132 13.77 20.73 -10.84
N GLY A 133 14.60 20.64 -11.88
CA GLY A 133 15.40 19.46 -12.23
C GLY A 133 14.71 18.10 -12.55
N PRO A 134 15.04 17.42 -13.68
CA PRO A 134 14.60 16.03 -13.94
C PRO A 134 15.01 15.00 -12.88
N GLN A 135 16.06 15.28 -12.10
CA GLN A 135 16.58 14.40 -11.06
C GLN A 135 15.78 14.52 -9.75
N GLU A 136 15.48 15.75 -9.32
CA GLU A 136 14.73 16.02 -8.10
C GLU A 136 13.30 15.47 -8.18
N TYR A 137 12.68 15.55 -9.37
CA TYR A 137 11.40 14.88 -9.64
C TYR A 137 11.46 13.35 -9.45
N ARG A 138 12.53 12.69 -9.91
CA ARG A 138 12.69 11.24 -9.75
C ARG A 138 12.86 10.86 -8.29
N GLU A 139 13.57 11.66 -7.52
CA GLU A 139 13.77 11.46 -6.09
C GLU A 139 12.48 11.67 -5.31
N ALA A 140 11.73 12.73 -5.60
CA ALA A 140 10.42 12.99 -5.00
C ALA A 140 9.42 11.86 -5.28
N LEU A 141 9.33 11.41 -6.54
CA LEU A 141 8.48 10.29 -6.92
C LEU A 141 8.92 8.98 -6.25
N GLY A 142 10.23 8.72 -6.16
CA GLY A 142 10.74 7.56 -5.43
C GLY A 142 10.35 7.57 -3.95
N ASN A 143 10.39 8.74 -3.30
CA ASN A 143 9.96 8.89 -1.91
C ASN A 143 8.47 8.61 -1.73
N ILE A 144 7.62 9.09 -2.65
CA ILE A 144 6.18 8.79 -2.64
C ILE A 144 5.95 7.29 -2.75
N ILE A 145 6.56 6.63 -3.73
CA ILE A 145 6.40 5.19 -3.96
C ILE A 145 6.83 4.41 -2.71
N LEU A 146 8.01 4.71 -2.14
CA LEU A 146 8.49 4.04 -0.94
C LEU A 146 7.52 4.21 0.24
N LYS A 147 7.06 5.44 0.51
CA LYS A 147 6.10 5.71 1.58
C LYS A 147 4.84 4.86 1.42
N ARG A 148 4.32 4.76 0.20
CA ARG A 148 3.12 3.98 -0.06
C ARG A 148 3.35 2.47 0.06
N ILE A 149 4.49 1.94 -0.42
CA ILE A 149 4.85 0.52 -0.30
C ILE A 149 5.01 0.14 1.18
N PHE A 150 5.73 0.93 1.97
CA PHE A 150 5.90 0.64 3.39
C PHE A 150 4.59 0.74 4.17
N LEU A 151 3.73 1.71 3.83
CA LEU A 151 2.40 1.78 4.43
C LEU A 151 1.56 0.56 4.07
N PHE A 152 1.57 0.13 2.82
CA PHE A 152 0.88 -1.08 2.35
C PHE A 152 1.31 -2.30 3.17
N VAL A 153 2.63 -2.54 3.27
CA VAL A 153 3.18 -3.71 3.95
C VAL A 153 2.89 -3.64 5.45
N ALA A 154 3.12 -2.50 6.11
CA ALA A 154 2.90 -2.35 7.54
C ALA A 154 1.41 -2.50 7.91
N ALA A 155 0.50 -1.93 7.12
CA ALA A 155 -0.92 -2.08 7.36
C ALA A 155 -1.40 -3.52 7.14
N LEU A 156 -0.92 -4.21 6.10
CA LEU A 156 -1.29 -5.59 5.85
C LEU A 156 -0.74 -6.57 6.89
N ASP A 157 0.49 -6.37 7.35
CA ASP A 157 1.09 -7.19 8.40
C ASP A 157 0.22 -7.15 9.67
N ARG A 158 -0.18 -5.94 10.09
CA ARG A 158 -1.05 -5.76 11.26
C ARG A 158 -2.48 -6.23 11.03
N ALA A 159 -3.06 -5.92 9.87
CA ALA A 159 -4.38 -6.43 9.51
C ALA A 159 -4.40 -7.96 9.56
N LYS A 160 -3.37 -8.64 9.02
CA LYS A 160 -3.30 -10.10 9.00
C LYS A 160 -3.16 -10.72 10.39
N LEU A 161 -2.41 -10.08 11.29
CA LEU A 161 -2.24 -10.56 12.66
C LEU A 161 -3.52 -10.46 13.49
N GLU A 162 -4.33 -9.42 13.27
CA GLU A 162 -5.55 -9.20 14.06
C GLU A 162 -6.83 -9.73 13.42
N SER A 163 -6.87 -9.89 12.08
CA SER A 163 -8.08 -10.32 11.39
C SER A 163 -8.06 -11.80 10.99
N ALA A 164 -9.03 -12.52 11.55
CA ALA A 164 -9.60 -13.70 10.92
C ALA A 164 -10.57 -13.19 9.83
N LEU A 165 -10.10 -12.91 8.61
CA LEU A 165 -11.03 -12.59 7.51
C LEU A 165 -12.01 -13.76 7.38
N PRO A 166 -13.32 -13.55 7.52
CA PRO A 166 -14.28 -14.64 7.40
C PRO A 166 -14.21 -15.21 5.98
N LEU A 167 -13.81 -16.48 5.87
CA LEU A 167 -13.85 -17.21 4.61
C LEU A 167 -15.27 -17.72 4.38
N GLU A 168 -15.90 -17.33 3.27
CA GLU A 168 -17.10 -18.02 2.75
C GLU A 168 -16.76 -19.42 2.18
N ALA A 169 -15.46 -19.75 2.07
CA ALA A 169 -14.99 -21.00 1.51
C ALA A 169 -13.75 -21.49 2.29
N GLY A 170 -13.97 -21.95 3.52
CA GLY A 170 -12.95 -22.69 4.28
C GLY A 170 -12.37 -23.82 3.43
N ILE A 171 -11.07 -24.07 3.60
CA ILE A 171 -10.28 -24.96 2.72
C ILE A 171 -10.84 -26.40 2.73
N ASP A 172 -11.62 -26.77 3.75
CA ASP A 172 -12.10 -28.15 3.91
C ASP A 172 -13.62 -28.31 4.05
N GLY A 173 -14.43 -27.24 3.93
CA GLY A 173 -15.90 -27.34 4.05
C GLY A 173 -16.44 -27.90 5.38
N LEU A 174 -15.56 -28.18 6.35
CA LEU A 174 -15.86 -28.44 7.75
C LEU A 174 -15.30 -27.29 8.58
N ASP A 175 -16.13 -26.78 9.48
CA ASP A 175 -15.92 -25.68 10.41
C ASP A 175 -14.47 -25.43 10.85
N ASP A 176 -13.96 -24.21 10.60
CA ASP A 176 -13.25 -23.34 11.56
C ASP A 176 -12.70 -22.08 10.87
N GLY A 177 -13.06 -20.91 11.40
CA GLY A 177 -12.83 -19.58 10.82
C GLY A 177 -11.36 -19.13 10.70
N GLY A 178 -10.62 -19.71 9.75
CA GLY A 178 -9.29 -19.28 9.36
C GLY A 178 -9.28 -18.09 8.39
N SER A 179 -8.19 -17.32 8.41
CA SER A 179 -7.93 -16.16 7.55
C SER A 179 -7.19 -16.62 6.28
N PRO A 180 -7.53 -16.19 5.05
CA PRO A 180 -6.93 -16.70 3.81
C PRO A 180 -5.42 -16.45 3.79
N PHE A 181 -4.64 -17.34 3.16
CA PHE A 181 -3.19 -17.20 3.10
C PHE A 181 -2.79 -15.81 2.60
N LEU A 182 -1.75 -15.20 3.19
CA LEU A 182 -1.29 -13.88 2.77
C LEU A 182 -0.76 -13.90 1.33
N PHE A 183 -0.18 -15.03 0.93
CA PHE A 183 0.39 -15.27 -0.39
C PHE A 183 -0.31 -16.43 -1.10
N CYS A 184 -0.50 -16.32 -2.41
CA CYS A 184 -0.87 -17.43 -3.26
C CYS A 184 0.34 -18.36 -3.48
N ARG A 185 0.10 -19.68 -3.55
CA ARG A 185 1.07 -20.58 -4.18
C ARG A 185 1.06 -20.29 -5.67
N GLN A 186 2.16 -19.76 -6.20
CA GLN A 186 2.39 -19.67 -7.64
C GLN A 186 2.62 -21.07 -8.23
#